data_AF-A0A5N5DQU1-F1
#
_entry.id   AF-A0A5N5DQU1-F1
#
_cell.length_a   1.000
_cell.length_b   1.000
_cell.length_c   1.000
_cell.angle_alpha   90.00
_cell.angle_beta   90.00
_cell.angle_gamma   90.00
#
_symmetry.space_group_name_H-M   'P 1'
#
loop_
_entity.id
_entity.type
_entity.pdbx_description
1 polymer ?
#
loop_
_entity_poly.entity_id
_entity_poly.type
_entity_poly.pdbx_seq_one_letter_code
_entity_poly.pdbx_strand_id
1 'polypeptide(L)'
;MAAQGSYQFLGKVEYASTAAEGMTIARRVTPTAGRLDLWTDQSSRDDSYKVGLAVAFKRHDYPQWREHYTRLEPDDKMPSKEAELRAVDFGLRQGKRWLRADDNKLDLYCEVRKVVDRIRDYQPGDGLWGEDACKSIHQTVAEIQQNKHWAEEGIPCVVRFTLVKAHAHRKTGGGDGGYPIMGNCWADYWASVVVDGGQSKSQSQEQVDWDIRQMIEKRQKEDIASLKQEMEEIEAVLAAEKAMSEEQMMNE
;
A
#
# COMPACT_ATOMS: atom_id res chain seq x y z
N MET A 1 -20.43 -8.63 37.19
CA MET A 1 -20.17 -7.82 35.99
C MET A 1 -19.02 -8.45 35.25
N ALA A 2 -19.26 -9.07 34.10
CA ALA A 2 -18.19 -9.63 33.29
C ALA A 2 -17.30 -8.46 32.82
N ALA A 3 -15.99 -8.55 33.05
CA ALA A 3 -15.04 -7.62 32.46
C ALA A 3 -15.26 -7.64 30.93
N GLN A 4 -15.68 -6.51 30.36
CA GLN A 4 -15.65 -6.33 28.91
C GLN A 4 -14.18 -6.48 28.51
N GLY A 5 -13.83 -7.62 27.92
CA GLY A 5 -12.54 -7.76 27.26
C GLY A 5 -12.40 -6.63 26.26
N SER A 6 -11.32 -5.87 26.38
CA SER A 6 -10.97 -4.81 25.43
C SER A 6 -11.09 -5.36 24.02
N TYR A 7 -11.73 -4.61 23.11
CA TYR A 7 -11.80 -4.99 21.71
C TYR A 7 -10.38 -5.10 21.16
N GLN A 8 -9.95 -6.32 20.79
CA GLN A 8 -8.58 -6.61 20.41
C GLN A 8 -8.51 -6.97 18.94
N PHE A 9 -7.60 -6.31 18.21
CA PHE A 9 -7.27 -6.71 16.86
C PHE A 9 -6.62 -8.10 16.86
N LEU A 10 -7.22 -9.06 16.15
CA LEU A 10 -6.77 -10.45 16.15
C LEU A 10 -5.58 -10.72 15.23
N GLY A 11 -5.38 -9.88 14.21
CA GLY A 11 -4.33 -10.04 13.20
C GLY A 11 -2.96 -9.64 13.73
N LYS A 12 -1.92 -10.05 13.00
CA LYS A 12 -0.54 -9.64 13.28
C LYS A 12 -0.20 -8.37 12.51
N VAL A 13 0.51 -7.43 13.15
CA VAL A 13 1.11 -6.28 12.47
C VAL A 13 2.63 -6.41 12.49
N GLU A 14 3.27 -6.28 11.33
CA GLU A 14 4.71 -6.21 11.17
C GLU A 14 5.10 -4.88 10.52
N TYR A 15 5.92 -4.09 11.21
CA TYR A 15 6.45 -2.84 10.71
C TYR A 15 7.81 -3.07 10.08
N ALA A 16 7.98 -2.64 8.83
CA ALA A 16 9.31 -2.32 8.32
C ALA A 16 9.72 -0.95 8.87
N SER A 17 10.70 -0.93 9.76
CA SER A 17 11.18 0.30 10.40
C SER A 17 12.03 1.15 9.46
N THR A 18 12.54 0.54 8.38
CA THR A 18 13.33 1.23 7.34
C THR A 18 12.85 0.87 5.94
N ALA A 19 13.15 1.73 4.97
CA ALA A 19 12.92 1.43 3.55
C ALA A 19 13.67 0.16 3.10
N ALA A 20 14.86 -0.08 3.64
CA ALA A 20 15.66 -1.28 3.35
C ALA A 20 15.00 -2.57 3.87
N GLU A 21 14.41 -2.52 5.06
CA GLU A 21 13.62 -3.62 5.61
C GLU A 21 12.36 -3.88 4.78
N GLY A 22 11.63 -2.81 4.43
CA GLY A 22 10.42 -2.91 3.60
C GLY A 22 10.72 -3.54 2.25
N MET A 23 11.81 -3.13 1.60
CA MET A 23 12.30 -3.76 0.37
C MET A 23 12.72 -5.22 0.58
N THR A 24 13.37 -5.53 1.69
CA THR A 24 13.78 -6.90 2.00
C THR A 24 12.58 -7.81 2.16
N ILE A 25 11.55 -7.36 2.90
CA ILE A 25 10.31 -8.10 3.10
C ILE A 25 9.56 -8.26 1.78
N ALA A 26 9.38 -7.16 1.04
CA ALA A 26 8.72 -7.14 -0.25
C ALA A 26 9.38 -8.03 -1.31
N ARG A 27 10.72 -8.15 -1.29
CA ARG A 27 11.47 -9.00 -2.22
C ARG A 27 11.60 -10.45 -1.76
N ARG A 28 11.44 -10.71 -0.45
CA ARG A 28 11.28 -12.05 0.13
C ARG A 28 9.83 -12.55 0.04
N VAL A 29 8.97 -11.84 -0.66
CA VAL A 29 7.71 -12.40 -1.19
C VAL A 29 8.04 -13.37 -2.32
N THR A 30 8.89 -14.36 -2.02
CA THR A 30 8.83 -15.66 -2.67
C THR A 30 7.61 -16.30 -2.05
N PRO A 31 6.53 -16.47 -2.81
CA PRO A 31 5.33 -17.04 -2.23
C PRO A 31 5.70 -18.47 -1.80
N THR A 32 5.23 -18.89 -0.63
CA THR A 32 5.48 -20.22 -0.06
C THR A 32 4.21 -21.06 -0.08
N ALA A 33 4.36 -22.38 0.05
CA ALA A 33 3.21 -23.26 0.23
C ALA A 33 2.34 -22.80 1.40
N GLY A 34 1.02 -22.77 1.19
CA GLY A 34 0.03 -22.32 2.18
C GLY A 34 -0.04 -20.80 2.41
N ARG A 35 0.60 -19.97 1.58
CA ARG A 35 0.60 -18.51 1.72
C ARG A 35 -0.09 -17.80 0.55
N LEU A 36 -0.92 -16.81 0.89
CA LEU A 36 -1.52 -15.85 -0.02
C LEU A 36 -0.98 -14.45 0.25
N ASP A 37 -0.43 -13.81 -0.78
CA ASP A 37 0.10 -12.44 -0.70
C ASP A 37 -0.86 -11.45 -1.36
N LEU A 38 -1.20 -10.38 -0.65
CA LEU A 38 -2.09 -9.30 -1.11
C LEU A 38 -1.34 -7.98 -1.12
N TRP A 39 -1.39 -7.26 -2.23
CA TRP A 39 -0.86 -5.91 -2.35
C TRP A 39 -2.01 -4.98 -2.63
N THR A 40 -2.24 -3.99 -1.78
CA THR A 40 -3.35 -3.05 -1.93
C THR A 40 -2.84 -1.67 -2.28
N ASP A 41 -3.57 -0.97 -3.14
CA ASP A 41 -3.29 0.42 -3.46
C ASP A 41 -4.58 1.17 -3.82
N GLN A 42 -4.53 2.49 -3.75
CA GLN A 42 -5.56 3.39 -4.24
C GLN A 42 -4.99 4.42 -5.21
N SER A 43 -5.84 4.91 -6.09
CA SER A 43 -5.51 6.01 -6.98
C SER A 43 -6.65 7.02 -6.97
N SER A 44 -6.30 8.30 -6.98
CA SER A 44 -7.23 9.42 -7.11
C SER A 44 -6.66 10.45 -8.07
N ARG A 45 -7.52 11.20 -8.74
CA ARG A 45 -7.12 12.26 -9.68
C ARG A 45 -7.47 13.62 -9.09
N ASP A 46 -6.61 14.61 -9.28
CA ASP A 46 -6.85 15.95 -8.74
C ASP A 46 -8.08 16.64 -9.35
N ASP A 47 -8.44 16.29 -10.57
CA ASP A 47 -9.59 16.82 -11.32
C ASP A 47 -10.88 15.99 -11.14
N SER A 48 -10.86 14.97 -10.28
CA SER A 48 -11.99 14.07 -10.07
C SER A 48 -12.21 13.70 -8.60
N TYR A 49 -13.45 13.38 -8.26
CA TYR A 49 -13.78 12.77 -6.97
C TYR A 49 -13.59 11.24 -6.98
N LYS A 50 -13.37 10.66 -8.16
CA LYS A 50 -13.22 9.22 -8.35
C LYS A 50 -12.00 8.68 -7.61
N VAL A 51 -12.19 7.56 -6.93
CA VAL A 51 -11.11 6.80 -6.28
C VAL A 51 -11.11 5.38 -6.81
N GLY A 52 -9.98 4.93 -7.34
CA GLY A 52 -9.76 3.55 -7.71
C GLY A 52 -9.15 2.81 -6.55
N LEU A 53 -9.67 1.62 -6.28
CA LEU A 53 -9.11 0.69 -5.30
C LEU A 53 -8.68 -0.55 -6.04
N ALA A 54 -7.51 -1.09 -5.72
CA ALA A 54 -7.05 -2.34 -6.29
C ALA A 54 -6.37 -3.23 -5.25
N VAL A 55 -6.40 -4.51 -5.54
CA VAL A 55 -5.60 -5.52 -4.86
C VAL A 55 -4.99 -6.47 -5.89
N ALA A 56 -3.69 -6.71 -5.78
CA ALA A 56 -2.96 -7.70 -6.54
C ALA A 56 -2.63 -8.92 -5.66
N PHE A 57 -2.80 -10.12 -6.20
CA PHE A 57 -2.64 -11.39 -5.49
C PHE A 57 -1.47 -12.19 -6.06
N LYS A 58 -0.73 -12.82 -5.15
CA LYS A 58 0.28 -13.81 -5.52
C LYS A 58 0.20 -15.06 -4.67
N ARG A 59 0.40 -16.21 -5.31
CA ARG A 59 0.56 -17.53 -4.68
C ARG A 59 1.82 -18.20 -5.23
N HIS A 60 2.29 -19.22 -4.53
CA HIS A 60 3.52 -19.96 -4.86
C HIS A 60 3.34 -20.94 -6.00
N ASP A 61 2.18 -21.57 -6.02
CA ASP A 61 1.74 -22.56 -7.00
C ASP A 61 1.04 -21.91 -8.18
N TYR A 62 0.88 -20.57 -8.17
CA TYR A 62 0.28 -19.83 -9.27
C TYR A 62 1.29 -18.86 -9.91
N PRO A 63 1.80 -19.18 -11.11
CA PRO A 63 2.88 -18.40 -11.74
C PRO A 63 2.43 -17.01 -12.18
N GLN A 64 1.14 -16.75 -12.32
CA GLN A 64 0.61 -15.46 -12.75
C GLN A 64 0.19 -14.60 -11.55
N TRP A 65 0.13 -13.29 -11.77
CA TRP A 65 -0.58 -12.39 -10.85
C TRP A 65 -2.08 -12.50 -11.09
N ARG A 66 -2.86 -12.16 -10.07
CA ARG A 66 -4.29 -11.87 -10.23
C ARG A 66 -4.56 -10.51 -9.64
N GLU A 67 -5.69 -9.93 -9.99
CA GLU A 67 -6.11 -8.63 -9.51
C GLU A 67 -7.61 -8.57 -9.30
N HIS A 68 -8.01 -7.67 -8.41
CA HIS A 68 -9.35 -7.16 -8.33
C HIS A 68 -9.26 -5.65 -8.15
N TYR A 69 -10.18 -4.92 -8.77
CA TYR A 69 -10.23 -3.48 -8.66
C TYR A 69 -11.68 -3.00 -8.73
N THR A 70 -11.92 -1.84 -8.15
CA THR A 70 -13.23 -1.18 -8.17
C THR A 70 -13.03 0.33 -8.17
N ARG A 71 -14.04 1.05 -8.66
CA ARG A 71 -14.10 2.51 -8.56
C ARG A 71 -15.12 2.91 -7.50
N LEU A 72 -14.75 3.86 -6.67
CA LEU A 72 -15.64 4.62 -5.81
C LEU A 72 -15.91 5.97 -6.47
N GLU A 73 -17.15 6.44 -6.32
CA GLU A 73 -17.61 7.76 -6.74
C GLU A 73 -18.22 8.46 -5.52
N PRO A 74 -17.39 8.92 -4.56
CA PRO A 74 -17.87 9.65 -3.40
C PRO A 74 -18.46 11.01 -3.82
N ASP A 75 -19.35 11.54 -2.99
CA ASP A 75 -19.97 12.85 -3.21
C ASP A 75 -18.96 14.00 -3.10
N ASP A 76 -17.89 13.80 -2.31
CA ASP A 76 -16.81 14.76 -2.06
C ASP A 76 -15.42 14.11 -2.21
N LYS A 77 -14.37 14.94 -2.25
CA LYS A 77 -12.98 14.45 -2.37
C LYS A 77 -12.61 13.62 -1.15
N MET A 78 -12.41 12.32 -1.35
CA MET A 78 -11.98 11.41 -0.29
C MET A 78 -10.52 11.67 0.10
N PRO A 79 -10.19 11.82 1.39
CA PRO A 79 -8.81 11.91 1.83
C PRO A 79 -8.03 10.64 1.48
N SER A 80 -6.78 10.79 1.00
CA SER A 80 -5.93 9.65 0.61
C SER A 80 -5.85 8.57 1.70
N LYS A 81 -5.69 8.92 2.99
CA LYS A 81 -5.66 7.93 4.08
C LYS A 81 -6.95 7.12 4.21
N GLU A 82 -8.10 7.74 3.94
CA GLU A 82 -9.37 7.02 3.94
C GLU A 82 -9.47 6.10 2.72
N ALA A 83 -9.06 6.58 1.54
CA ALA A 83 -8.99 5.76 0.33
C ALA A 83 -8.08 4.53 0.53
N GLU A 84 -6.92 4.71 1.15
CA GLU A 84 -5.97 3.63 1.48
C GLU A 84 -6.60 2.61 2.44
N LEU A 85 -7.29 3.08 3.48
CA LEU A 85 -8.00 2.20 4.40
C LEU A 85 -9.12 1.41 3.70
N ARG A 86 -9.82 2.03 2.75
CA ARG A 86 -10.82 1.36 1.90
C ARG A 86 -10.18 0.36 0.95
N ALA A 87 -8.99 0.64 0.41
CA ALA A 87 -8.23 -0.30 -0.41
C ALA A 87 -7.79 -1.53 0.40
N VAL A 88 -7.36 -1.32 1.65
CA VAL A 88 -7.02 -2.41 2.58
C VAL A 88 -8.25 -3.27 2.90
N ASP A 89 -9.39 -2.65 3.23
CA ASP A 89 -10.65 -3.38 3.46
C ASP A 89 -11.08 -4.18 2.21
N PHE A 90 -11.08 -3.53 1.05
CA PHE A 90 -11.40 -4.17 -0.21
C PHE A 90 -10.47 -5.36 -0.49
N GLY A 91 -9.16 -5.15 -0.35
CA GLY A 91 -8.13 -6.15 -0.55
C GLY A 91 -8.30 -7.36 0.35
N LEU A 92 -8.55 -7.14 1.64
CA LEU A 92 -8.76 -8.23 2.59
C LEU A 92 -10.04 -9.02 2.30
N ARG A 93 -11.15 -8.34 1.96
CA ARG A 93 -12.41 -9.00 1.57
C ARG A 93 -12.27 -9.85 0.32
N GLN A 94 -11.54 -9.37 -0.69
CA GLN A 94 -11.23 -10.19 -1.87
C GLN A 94 -10.27 -11.32 -1.50
N GLY A 95 -9.23 -11.05 -0.72
CA GLY A 95 -8.27 -12.04 -0.24
C GLY A 95 -8.94 -13.21 0.47
N LYS A 96 -9.91 -12.94 1.34
CA LYS A 96 -10.73 -13.98 1.99
C LYS A 96 -11.40 -14.92 0.99
N ARG A 97 -11.93 -14.40 -0.12
CA ARG A 97 -12.59 -15.20 -1.17
C ARG A 97 -11.61 -16.06 -1.96
N TRP A 98 -10.35 -15.65 -1.99
CA TRP A 98 -9.25 -16.36 -2.65
C TRP A 98 -8.54 -17.36 -1.73
N LEU A 99 -8.83 -17.36 -0.43
CA LEU A 99 -8.26 -18.35 0.50
C LEU A 99 -8.75 -19.75 0.15
N ARG A 100 -7.82 -20.69 0.22
CA ARG A 100 -8.06 -22.13 0.12
C ARG A 100 -8.02 -22.73 1.52
N ALA A 101 -8.54 -23.94 1.64
CA ALA A 101 -8.57 -24.68 2.91
C ALA A 101 -7.17 -25.01 3.46
N ASP A 102 -6.16 -25.09 2.60
CA ASP A 102 -4.77 -25.39 2.94
C ASP A 102 -3.90 -24.15 3.14
N ASP A 103 -4.45 -22.94 2.96
CA ASP A 103 -3.71 -21.72 3.31
C ASP A 103 -3.64 -21.55 4.82
N ASN A 104 -2.43 -21.36 5.31
CA ASN A 104 -2.13 -21.09 6.71
C ASN A 104 -1.65 -19.65 6.95
N LYS A 105 -1.52 -18.84 5.89
CA LYS A 105 -1.07 -17.45 5.99
C LYS A 105 -1.65 -16.55 4.91
N LEU A 106 -2.07 -15.35 5.31
CA LEU A 106 -2.42 -14.25 4.42
C LEU A 106 -1.60 -13.02 4.81
N ASP A 107 -0.67 -12.63 3.93
CA ASP A 107 0.15 -11.43 4.12
C ASP A 107 -0.42 -10.29 3.26
N LEU A 108 -0.87 -9.22 3.90
CA LEU A 108 -1.33 -7.98 3.26
C LEU A 108 -0.25 -6.91 3.36
N TYR A 109 0.10 -6.33 2.23
CA TYR A 109 1.09 -5.27 2.07
C TYR A 109 0.38 -3.93 1.87
N CYS A 110 0.70 -2.97 2.74
CA CYS A 110 0.18 -1.59 2.70
C CYS A 110 1.36 -0.62 2.92
N GLU A 111 1.29 0.56 2.32
CA GLU A 111 2.37 1.55 2.38
C GLU A 111 2.17 2.68 3.39
N VAL A 112 0.96 2.82 3.94
CA VAL A 112 0.62 3.93 4.83
C VAL A 112 0.59 3.48 6.29
N ARG A 113 1.64 3.84 7.03
CA ARG A 113 1.77 3.51 8.46
C ARG A 113 0.54 3.94 9.28
N LYS A 114 0.01 5.14 9.03
CA LYS A 114 -1.17 5.67 9.74
C LYS A 114 -2.43 4.83 9.52
N VAL A 115 -2.55 4.13 8.39
CA VAL A 115 -3.67 3.22 8.11
C VAL A 115 -3.49 1.93 8.91
N VAL A 116 -2.28 1.37 8.94
CA VAL A 116 -1.96 0.18 9.76
C VAL A 116 -2.17 0.46 11.24
N ASP A 117 -1.69 1.60 11.74
CA ASP A 117 -1.90 2.03 13.13
C ASP A 117 -3.39 2.22 13.43
N ARG A 118 -4.14 2.86 12.50
CA ARG A 118 -5.59 3.04 12.62
C ARG A 118 -6.35 1.73 12.73
N ILE A 119 -5.97 0.71 11.95
CA ILE A 119 -6.55 -0.64 12.01
C ILE A 119 -6.19 -1.29 13.34
N ARG A 120 -4.91 -1.31 13.72
CA ARG A 120 -4.43 -1.97 14.94
C ARG A 120 -5.11 -1.43 16.20
N ASP A 121 -5.24 -0.10 16.29
CA ASP A 121 -5.67 0.60 17.49
C ASP A 121 -7.18 0.89 17.52
N TYR A 122 -7.92 0.51 16.49
CA TYR A 122 -9.36 0.77 16.38
C TYR A 122 -10.14 0.23 17.58
N GLN A 123 -11.05 1.06 18.11
CA GLN A 123 -12.06 0.68 19.08
C GLN A 123 -13.45 1.14 18.57
N PRO A 124 -14.51 0.33 18.72
CA PRO A 124 -15.86 0.75 18.33
C PRO A 124 -16.29 2.04 19.03
N GLY A 125 -16.80 3.02 18.27
CA GLY A 125 -17.22 4.30 18.81
C GLY A 125 -16.08 5.23 19.25
N ASP A 126 -14.84 5.01 18.77
CA ASP A 126 -13.70 5.91 19.04
C ASP A 126 -13.86 7.31 18.42
N GLY A 127 -14.84 7.50 17.53
CA GLY A 127 -15.10 8.77 16.84
C GLY A 127 -14.02 9.16 15.85
N LEU A 128 -13.11 8.24 15.50
CA LEU A 128 -12.02 8.47 14.57
C LEU A 128 -12.42 8.06 13.15
N TRP A 129 -11.80 8.70 12.16
CA TRP A 129 -12.02 8.45 10.74
C TRP A 129 -11.98 6.97 10.33
N GLY A 130 -12.75 6.60 9.31
CA GLY A 130 -12.67 5.26 8.71
C GLY A 130 -13.25 4.11 9.55
N GLU A 131 -14.11 4.40 10.54
CA GLU A 131 -14.71 3.40 11.45
C GLU A 131 -15.33 2.20 10.71
N ASP A 132 -16.14 2.42 9.69
CA ASP A 132 -16.79 1.34 8.93
C ASP A 132 -15.78 0.39 8.29
N ALA A 133 -14.70 0.94 7.73
CA ALA A 133 -13.64 0.15 7.10
C ALA A 133 -12.85 -0.63 8.17
N CYS A 134 -12.49 0.00 9.29
CA CYS A 134 -11.85 -0.70 10.40
C CYS A 134 -12.71 -1.85 10.96
N LYS A 135 -14.01 -1.60 11.16
CA LYS A 135 -14.95 -2.62 11.63
C LYS A 135 -15.02 -3.80 10.66
N SER A 136 -15.12 -3.53 9.36
CA SER A 136 -15.12 -4.54 8.31
C SER A 136 -13.81 -5.34 8.26
N ILE A 137 -12.67 -4.67 8.40
CA ILE A 137 -11.34 -5.30 8.44
C ILE A 137 -11.24 -6.24 9.65
N HIS A 138 -11.57 -5.76 10.85
CA HIS A 138 -11.52 -6.58 12.07
C HIS A 138 -12.44 -7.80 11.97
N GLN A 139 -13.65 -7.63 11.46
CA GLN A 139 -14.59 -8.72 11.23
C GLN A 139 -14.01 -9.75 10.24
N THR A 140 -13.45 -9.28 9.13
CA THR A 140 -12.87 -10.17 8.10
C THR A 140 -11.66 -10.93 8.65
N VAL A 141 -10.80 -10.28 9.43
CA VAL A 141 -9.67 -10.94 10.13
C VAL A 141 -10.19 -11.99 11.10
N ALA A 142 -11.17 -11.65 11.93
CA ALA A 142 -11.77 -12.57 12.89
C ALA A 142 -12.35 -13.80 12.19
N GLU A 143 -13.02 -13.64 11.05
CA GLU A 143 -13.55 -14.74 10.27
C GLU A 143 -12.46 -15.64 9.68
N ILE A 144 -11.38 -15.07 9.15
CA ILE A 144 -10.25 -15.84 8.59
C ILE A 144 -9.55 -16.63 9.70
N GLN A 145 -9.30 -16.00 10.85
CA GLN A 145 -8.61 -16.63 11.98
C GLN A 145 -9.54 -17.43 12.91
N GLN A 146 -10.83 -17.57 12.55
CA GLN A 146 -11.87 -18.24 13.33
C GLN A 146 -11.97 -17.75 14.79
N ASN A 147 -11.96 -16.43 14.96
CA ASN A 147 -12.01 -15.71 16.23
C ASN A 147 -10.85 -16.01 17.19
N LYS A 148 -9.73 -16.55 16.68
CA LYS A 148 -8.48 -16.72 17.44
C LYS A 148 -7.51 -15.58 17.15
N HIS A 149 -6.79 -15.15 18.18
CA HIS A 149 -5.65 -14.26 18.07
C HIS A 149 -4.46 -14.98 17.45
N TRP A 150 -3.62 -14.27 16.69
CA TRP A 150 -2.52 -14.83 15.89
C TRP A 150 -1.44 -15.62 16.67
N ALA A 151 -1.41 -15.50 17.99
CA ALA A 151 -0.45 -16.19 18.87
C ALA A 151 -1.00 -17.46 19.52
N GLU A 152 -2.29 -17.76 19.36
CA GLU A 152 -2.94 -18.96 19.90
C GLU A 152 -2.54 -20.23 19.14
N GLU A 153 -2.61 -21.39 19.79
CA GLU A 153 -2.38 -22.66 19.11
C GLU A 153 -3.56 -23.04 18.19
N GLY A 154 -3.24 -23.68 17.05
CA GLY A 154 -4.25 -24.19 16.12
C GLY A 154 -5.08 -23.09 15.43
N ILE A 155 -4.51 -21.90 15.22
CA ILE A 155 -5.08 -20.90 14.30
C ILE A 155 -5.00 -21.47 12.88
N PRO A 156 -6.10 -21.47 12.12
CA PRO A 156 -6.13 -22.06 10.78
C PRO A 156 -5.26 -21.28 9.79
N CYS A 157 -5.35 -19.94 9.82
CA CYS A 157 -4.62 -19.05 8.94
C CYS A 157 -4.29 -17.75 9.67
N VAL A 158 -3.03 -17.32 9.65
CA VAL A 158 -2.59 -16.05 10.27
C VAL A 158 -2.72 -14.92 9.25
N VAL A 159 -3.50 -13.88 9.59
CA VAL A 159 -3.57 -12.65 8.81
C VAL A 159 -2.51 -11.67 9.32
N ARG A 160 -1.66 -11.19 8.42
CA ARG A 160 -0.57 -10.28 8.74
C ARG A 160 -0.62 -9.02 7.88
N PHE A 161 -0.55 -7.87 8.54
CA PHE A 161 -0.37 -6.57 7.90
C PHE A 161 1.09 -6.20 7.93
N THR A 162 1.68 -6.00 6.76
CA THR A 162 3.09 -5.66 6.60
C THR A 162 3.21 -4.28 5.98
N LEU A 163 3.84 -3.36 6.71
CA LEU A 163 4.18 -2.06 6.16
C LEU A 163 5.36 -2.20 5.17
N VAL A 164 5.18 -1.74 3.94
CA VAL A 164 6.23 -1.71 2.90
C VAL A 164 6.28 -0.32 2.28
N LYS A 165 7.45 0.12 1.81
CA LYS A 165 7.54 1.44 1.18
C LYS A 165 6.95 1.39 -0.24
N ALA A 166 6.08 2.35 -0.54
CA ALA A 166 5.61 2.69 -1.88
C ALA A 166 6.75 2.76 -2.90
N HIS A 167 6.54 2.24 -4.10
CA HIS A 167 7.46 2.37 -5.23
C HIS A 167 8.94 2.12 -4.89
N ALA A 168 9.25 1.20 -3.96
CA ALA A 168 10.63 1.05 -3.53
C ALA A 168 11.49 0.40 -4.64
N HIS A 169 12.39 1.20 -5.22
CA HIS A 169 13.39 0.78 -6.20
C HIS A 169 14.75 0.62 -5.51
N ARG A 170 15.48 -0.47 -5.81
CA ARG A 170 16.90 -0.56 -5.41
C ARG A 170 17.74 0.30 -6.35
N LYS A 171 18.42 1.33 -5.85
CA LYS A 171 19.51 1.96 -6.62
C LYS A 171 20.56 0.88 -6.97
N THR A 172 20.73 0.53 -8.24
CA THR A 172 21.94 -0.21 -8.66
C THR A 172 23.13 0.74 -8.53
N GLY A 173 24.26 0.27 -7.99
CA GLY A 173 25.46 1.11 -7.81
C GLY A 173 25.85 1.79 -9.13
N GLY A 174 25.58 3.09 -9.23
CA GLY A 174 25.74 3.90 -10.44
C GLY A 174 24.50 4.72 -10.87
N GLY A 175 23.31 4.45 -10.33
CA GLY A 175 22.10 5.24 -10.64
C GLY A 175 20.80 4.66 -10.04
N ASP A 176 19.73 5.45 -10.13
CA ASP A 176 18.42 5.20 -9.47
C ASP A 176 17.54 4.11 -10.14
N GLY A 177 18.13 3.30 -11.03
CA GLY A 177 17.44 2.19 -11.69
C GLY A 177 17.33 0.97 -10.78
N GLY A 178 16.12 0.65 -10.31
CA GLY A 178 15.87 -0.54 -9.50
C GLY A 178 14.65 -1.33 -9.92
N TYR A 179 14.76 -2.66 -9.88
CA TYR A 179 13.61 -3.56 -10.08
C TYR A 179 12.48 -3.20 -9.09
N PRO A 180 11.28 -2.87 -9.58
CA PRO A 180 10.13 -2.50 -8.76
C PRO A 180 9.68 -3.66 -7.87
N ILE A 181 9.01 -3.33 -6.76
CA ILE A 181 8.19 -4.29 -6.05
C ILE A 181 6.94 -4.53 -6.89
N MET A 182 6.96 -5.57 -7.72
CA MET A 182 5.92 -5.81 -8.73
C MET A 182 4.51 -5.84 -8.15
N GLY A 183 4.31 -6.36 -6.93
CA GLY A 183 2.98 -6.40 -6.31
C GLY A 183 2.37 -5.01 -6.06
N ASN A 184 3.16 -4.06 -5.55
CA ASN A 184 2.70 -2.68 -5.33
C ASN A 184 2.39 -2.02 -6.67
N CYS A 185 3.30 -2.13 -7.64
CA CYS A 185 3.13 -1.53 -8.96
C CYS A 185 1.95 -2.12 -9.73
N TRP A 186 1.62 -3.40 -9.50
CA TRP A 186 0.44 -4.05 -10.07
C TRP A 186 -0.85 -3.45 -9.49
N ALA A 187 -0.90 -3.28 -8.17
CA ALA A 187 -2.05 -2.67 -7.50
C ALA A 187 -2.24 -1.20 -7.93
N ASP A 188 -1.17 -0.40 -7.93
CA ASP A 188 -1.16 0.99 -8.40
C ASP A 188 -1.68 1.15 -9.84
N TYR A 189 -1.20 0.29 -10.74
CA TYR A 189 -1.64 0.29 -12.14
C TYR A 189 -3.14 0.05 -12.24
N TRP A 190 -3.67 -0.99 -11.58
CA TRP A 190 -5.10 -1.29 -11.65
C TRP A 190 -5.97 -0.25 -10.94
N ALA A 191 -5.50 0.33 -9.84
CA ALA A 191 -6.17 1.43 -9.17
C ALA A 191 -6.25 2.65 -10.09
N SER A 192 -5.20 2.94 -10.86
CA SER A 192 -5.19 4.04 -11.83
C SER A 192 -6.10 3.76 -13.04
N VAL A 193 -6.00 2.57 -13.64
CA VAL A 193 -6.81 2.18 -14.80
C VAL A 193 -8.32 2.28 -14.53
N VAL A 194 -8.75 1.89 -13.33
CA VAL A 194 -10.19 1.91 -13.00
C VAL A 194 -10.71 3.35 -12.83
N VAL A 195 -9.89 4.28 -12.35
CA VAL A 195 -10.25 5.71 -12.26
C VAL A 195 -10.43 6.32 -13.65
N ASP A 196 -9.50 6.02 -14.57
CA ASP A 196 -9.46 6.60 -15.92
C ASP A 196 -10.59 6.11 -16.84
N GLY A 197 -11.43 5.17 -16.39
CA GLY A 197 -12.69 4.84 -17.07
C GLY A 197 -12.69 3.56 -17.89
N GLY A 198 -11.66 2.70 -17.78
CA GLY A 198 -11.81 1.29 -18.13
C GLY A 198 -10.59 0.62 -18.76
N GLN A 199 -10.49 -0.68 -18.49
CA GLN A 199 -9.73 -1.65 -19.29
C GLN A 199 -10.31 -1.75 -20.71
N SER A 200 -9.42 -1.85 -21.70
CA SER A 200 -9.71 -2.62 -22.90
C SER A 200 -9.86 -4.10 -22.50
N LYS A 201 -10.97 -4.76 -22.88
CA LYS A 201 -11.38 -6.11 -22.43
C LYS A 201 -10.45 -7.28 -22.81
N SER A 202 -9.18 -7.05 -23.16
CA SER A 202 -8.28 -8.10 -23.64
C SER A 202 -6.79 -7.75 -23.54
N GLN A 203 -6.33 -7.21 -22.39
CA GLN A 203 -4.88 -7.05 -22.16
C GLN A 203 -4.27 -8.40 -21.75
N SER A 204 -3.24 -8.83 -22.48
CA SER A 204 -2.43 -9.99 -22.08
C SER A 204 -1.58 -9.64 -20.86
N GLN A 205 -1.15 -10.65 -20.10
CA GLN A 205 -0.25 -10.42 -18.96
C GLN A 205 1.04 -9.71 -19.38
N GLU A 206 1.59 -10.04 -20.55
CA GLU A 206 2.78 -9.39 -21.11
C GLU A 206 2.56 -7.90 -21.38
N GLN A 207 1.36 -7.52 -21.85
CA GLN A 207 1.02 -6.11 -22.05
C GLN A 207 0.92 -5.37 -20.71
N VAL A 208 0.28 -5.98 -19.71
CA VAL A 208 0.18 -5.39 -18.36
C VAL A 208 1.57 -5.23 -17.73
N ASP A 209 2.43 -6.24 -17.84
CA ASP A 209 3.81 -6.17 -17.39
C ASP A 209 4.59 -5.05 -18.09
N TRP A 210 4.37 -4.85 -19.39
CA TRP A 210 5.00 -3.77 -20.14
C TRP A 210 4.46 -2.39 -19.72
N ASP A 211 3.15 -2.23 -19.59
CA ASP A 211 2.51 -0.98 -19.15
C ASP A 211 2.98 -0.58 -17.75
N ILE A 212 3.05 -1.54 -16.81
CA ILE A 212 3.57 -1.33 -15.46
C ILE A 212 5.01 -0.81 -15.51
N ARG A 213 5.86 -1.41 -16.34
CA ARG A 213 7.26 -0.96 -16.50
C ARG A 213 7.34 0.46 -17.05
N GLN A 214 6.51 0.80 -18.04
CA GLN A 214 6.46 2.16 -18.59
C GLN A 214 5.96 3.18 -17.57
N MET A 215 4.96 2.82 -16.75
CA MET A 215 4.48 3.66 -15.65
C MET A 215 5.61 3.93 -14.64
N ILE A 216 6.36 2.89 -14.26
CA ILE A 216 7.51 3.03 -13.34
C ILE A 216 8.58 3.94 -13.94
N GLU A 217 8.96 3.73 -15.20
CA GLU A 217 9.97 4.55 -15.88
C GLU A 217 9.55 6.02 -15.97
N LYS A 218 8.25 6.28 -16.20
CA LYS A 218 7.70 7.63 -16.20
C LYS A 218 7.79 8.28 -14.82
N ARG A 219 7.33 7.59 -13.77
CA ARG A 219 7.37 8.11 -12.39
C ARG A 219 8.81 8.36 -11.92
N GLN A 220 9.75 7.48 -12.26
CA GLN A 220 11.17 7.72 -11.96
C GLN A 220 11.71 8.99 -12.60
N LYS A 221 11.31 9.31 -13.83
CA LYS A 221 11.70 10.58 -14.47
C LYS A 221 11.08 11.79 -13.79
N GLU A 222 9.82 11.68 -13.37
CA GLU A 222 9.11 12.73 -12.62
C GLU A 222 9.76 12.96 -11.25
N ASP A 223 10.09 11.90 -10.51
CA ASP A 223 10.81 11.98 -9.22
C ASP A 223 12.19 12.65 -9.38
N ILE A 224 12.96 12.28 -10.42
CA ILE A 224 14.26 12.90 -10.71
C ILE A 224 14.10 14.39 -11.05
N ALA A 225 13.08 14.74 -11.83
CA ALA A 225 12.80 16.14 -12.17
C ALA A 225 12.42 16.95 -10.92
N SER A 226 11.57 16.39 -10.05
CA SER A 226 11.17 17.01 -8.79
C SER A 226 12.37 17.22 -7.86
N LEU A 227 13.22 16.20 -7.69
CA LEU A 227 14.44 16.31 -6.87
C LEU A 227 15.41 17.37 -7.40
N LYS A 228 15.56 17.49 -8.73
CA LYS A 228 16.38 18.55 -9.33
C LYS A 228 15.81 19.94 -9.04
N GLN A 229 14.50 20.10 -9.18
CA GLN A 229 13.83 21.36 -8.89
C GLN A 229 13.97 21.74 -7.40
N GLU A 230 13.77 20.80 -6.48
CA GLU A 230 13.99 21.02 -5.05
C GLU A 230 15.45 21.43 -4.75
N MET A 231 16.42 20.79 -5.40
CA MET A 231 17.83 21.17 -5.26
C MET A 231 18.12 22.57 -5.79
N GLU A 232 17.58 22.93 -6.95
CA GLU A 232 17.72 24.28 -7.53
C GLU A 232 17.08 25.35 -6.63
N GLU A 233 15.91 25.05 -6.03
CA GLU A 233 15.25 25.93 -5.06
C GLU A 233 16.09 26.12 -3.78
N ILE A 234 16.68 25.04 -3.25
CA ILE A 234 17.59 25.11 -2.09
C ILE A 234 18.84 25.93 -2.43
N GLU A 235 19.45 25.71 -3.59
CA GLU A 235 20.62 26.47 -4.05
C GLU A 235 20.30 27.96 -4.22
N ALA A 236 19.12 28.29 -4.75
CA ALA A 236 18.68 29.68 -4.88
C ALA A 236 18.46 30.36 -3.52
N VAL A 237 17.88 29.66 -2.55
CA VAL A 237 17.71 30.16 -1.18
C VAL A 237 19.08 30.39 -0.51
N LEU A 238 20.00 29.43 -0.60
CA LEU A 238 21.34 29.54 -0.04
C LEU A 238 22.14 30.70 -0.68
N ALA A 239 22.00 30.91 -1.98
CA ALA A 239 22.62 32.03 -2.68
C ALA A 239 22.06 33.39 -2.22
N ALA A 240 20.73 33.48 -2.03
CA ALA A 240 20.07 34.68 -1.54
C ALA A 240 20.46 35.02 -0.09
N GLU A 241 20.54 34.01 0.80
CA GLU A 241 20.99 34.18 2.18
C GLU A 241 22.45 34.65 2.24
N LYS A 242 23.32 34.11 1.39
CA LYS A 242 24.72 34.53 1.30
C LYS A 242 24.86 35.98 0.81
N ALA A 243 24.10 36.38 -0.20
CA ALA A 243 24.09 37.74 -0.70
C ALA A 243 23.62 38.75 0.37
N MET A 244 22.55 38.41 1.12
CA MET A 244 22.08 39.22 2.23
C MET A 244 23.11 39.34 3.37
N SER A 245 23.80 38.24 3.70
CA SER A 245 24.84 38.25 4.73
C SER A 245 26.06 39.07 4.31
N GLU A 246 26.45 39.03 3.04
CA GLU A 246 27.55 39.84 2.50
C GLU A 246 27.18 41.33 2.45
N GLU A 247 25.93 41.67 2.14
CA GLU A 247 25.41 43.04 2.17
C GLU A 247 25.29 43.61 3.60
N GLN A 248 24.97 42.77 4.60
CA GLN A 248 24.99 43.17 6.01
C GLN A 248 26.41 43.43 6.53
N MET A 249 27.40 42.60 6.17
CA MET A 249 28.79 42.81 6.58
C MET A 249 29.45 44.03 5.91
N MET A 250 28.98 44.47 4.75
CA MET A 250 29.50 45.67 4.07
C MET A 250 28.90 46.99 4.60
N ASN A 251 27.82 46.90 5.39
CA ASN A 251 27.13 48.05 5.98
C ASN A 251 27.40 48.23 7.49
N GLU A 252 28.27 47.41 8.08
CA GLU A 252 28.87 47.58 9.42
C GLU A 252 30.28 48.18 9.32
#